data_AF-A0A538QNP2-F1
#
_entry.id   AF-A0A538QNP2-F1
#
_cell.length_a   1.000
_cell.length_b   1.000
_cell.length_c   1.000
_cell.angle_alpha   90.00
_cell.angle_beta   90.00
_cell.angle_gamma   90.00
#
_symmetry.space_group_name_H-M   'P 1'
#
loop_
_entity.id
_entity.type
_entity.pdbx_description
1 polymer ?
#
loop_
_entity_poly.entity_id
_entity_poly.type
_entity_poly.pdbx_seq_one_letter_code
_entity_poly.pdbx_strand_id
1 'polypeptide(L)'
;MSSTPSHPAGPARKGDHIRRVAIVFSGGPAPAANAVISAAAISFLEDSREVIGFFHGYSNLQDYHPVTHRLLPDEHYRIFEERDVNGVRNSRGIVIGTARANPGKRIEKPEDLSDPARTEPLRNVYNALV
;
A
#
# COMPACT_ATOMS: atom_id res chain seq x y z
N MET A 1 -17.17 8.99 -29.37
CA MET A 1 -16.86 7.55 -29.49
C MET A 1 -15.34 7.43 -29.59
N SER A 2 -14.67 7.06 -28.50
CA SER A 2 -13.22 6.84 -28.50
C SER A 2 -12.99 5.42 -28.02
N SER A 3 -12.64 4.54 -28.95
CA SER A 3 -12.34 3.14 -28.73
C SER A 3 -11.01 3.00 -27.99
N THR A 4 -11.04 2.42 -26.79
CA THR A 4 -9.85 1.93 -26.10
C THR A 4 -9.21 0.83 -26.95
N PRO A 5 -7.88 0.84 -27.19
CA PRO A 5 -7.24 -0.25 -27.91
C PRO A 5 -7.27 -1.51 -27.04
N SER A 6 -8.02 -2.52 -27.47
CA SER A 6 -7.97 -3.85 -26.87
C SER A 6 -6.69 -4.55 -27.32
N HIS A 7 -5.72 -4.68 -26.42
CA HIS A 7 -4.61 -5.62 -26.62
C HIS A 7 -5.17 -7.05 -26.75
N PRO A 8 -4.67 -7.87 -27.69
CA PRO A 8 -5.11 -9.26 -27.81
C PRO A 8 -4.76 -10.00 -26.51
N ALA A 9 -5.76 -10.61 -25.89
CA ALA A 9 -5.60 -11.36 -24.66
C ALA A 9 -4.72 -12.59 -24.93
N GLY A 10 -3.46 -12.53 -24.51
CA GLY A 10 -2.62 -13.70 -24.35
C GLY A 10 -3.22 -14.67 -23.32
N PRO A 11 -2.64 -15.88 -23.16
CA PRO A 11 -3.11 -16.82 -22.15
C PRO A 11 -3.11 -16.16 -20.76
N ALA A 12 -4.16 -16.41 -19.99
CA ALA A 12 -4.34 -15.85 -18.65
C ALA A 12 -3.10 -16.13 -17.80
N ARG A 13 -2.46 -15.06 -17.31
CA ARG A 13 -1.26 -15.16 -16.48
C ARG A 13 -1.68 -15.27 -15.03
N LYS A 14 -0.80 -15.86 -14.21
CA LYS A 14 -1.01 -15.92 -12.77
C LYS A 14 -1.10 -14.49 -12.23
N GLY A 15 -2.21 -14.15 -11.57
CA GLY A 15 -2.41 -12.84 -10.94
C GLY A 15 -3.20 -11.82 -11.76
N ASP A 16 -3.77 -12.18 -12.91
CA ASP A 16 -4.61 -11.27 -13.74
C ASP A 16 -5.86 -10.76 -13.00
N HIS A 17 -6.32 -11.47 -11.97
CA HIS A 17 -7.42 -11.05 -11.12
C HIS A 17 -7.05 -9.90 -10.16
N ILE A 18 -5.76 -9.64 -9.93
CA ILE A 18 -5.30 -8.57 -9.05
C ILE A 18 -5.29 -7.26 -9.85
N ARG A 19 -6.23 -6.36 -9.55
CA ARG A 19 -6.38 -5.07 -10.27
C ARG A 19 -5.62 -3.93 -9.61
N ARG A 20 -5.31 -4.07 -8.33
CA ARG A 20 -4.76 -3.01 -7.49
C ARG A 20 -3.81 -3.58 -6.47
N VAL A 21 -2.77 -2.83 -6.16
CA VAL A 21 -1.77 -3.17 -5.16
C VAL A 21 -1.51 -1.97 -4.25
N ALA A 22 -1.15 -2.23 -3.01
CA ALA A 22 -0.76 -1.20 -2.06
C ALA A 22 0.69 -1.37 -1.63
N ILE A 23 1.40 -0.26 -1.51
CA ILE A 23 2.77 -0.17 -1.02
C ILE A 23 2.74 0.59 0.31
N VAL A 24 3.36 0.00 1.32
CA VAL A 24 3.56 0.61 2.64
C VAL A 24 5.04 0.52 2.99
N PHE A 25 5.57 1.59 3.58
CA PHE A 25 6.90 1.57 4.18
C PHE A 25 6.78 1.74 5.70
N SER A 26 7.29 0.79 6.47
CA SER A 26 7.22 0.78 7.94
C SER A 26 8.60 0.52 8.54
N GLY A 27 8.87 1.14 9.69
CA GLY A 27 10.12 1.02 10.44
C GLY A 27 10.94 2.33 10.47
N GLY A 28 12.25 2.18 10.63
CA GLY A 28 13.18 3.32 10.58
C GLY A 28 13.44 3.78 9.13
N PRO A 29 13.88 5.03 8.93
CA PRO A 29 14.31 5.48 7.61
C PRO A 29 15.41 4.57 7.05
N ALA A 30 15.22 4.05 5.84
CA ALA A 30 16.19 3.20 5.16
C ALA A 30 16.70 3.88 3.88
N PRO A 31 18.03 3.95 3.66
CA PRO A 31 18.58 4.36 2.38
C PRO A 31 18.01 3.51 1.23
N ALA A 32 17.84 4.13 0.06
CA ALA A 32 17.32 3.50 -1.15
C ALA A 32 15.86 2.98 -1.08
N ALA A 33 15.09 3.27 -0.02
CA ALA A 33 13.67 2.94 0.04
C ALA A 33 12.88 3.40 -1.19
N ASN A 34 13.14 4.63 -1.67
CA ASN A 34 12.49 5.17 -2.86
C ASN A 34 12.86 4.42 -4.13
N ALA A 35 14.05 3.81 -4.21
CA ALA A 35 14.43 2.97 -5.34
C ALA A 35 13.55 1.73 -5.43
N VAL A 36 13.28 1.09 -4.29
CA VAL A 36 12.41 -0.09 -4.21
C VAL A 36 10.96 0.28 -4.50
N ILE A 37 10.46 1.35 -3.88
CA ILE A 37 9.08 1.83 -4.10
C ILE A 37 8.87 2.18 -5.58
N SER A 38 9.79 2.93 -6.19
CA SER A 38 9.73 3.32 -7.60
C SER A 38 9.75 2.11 -8.52
N ALA A 39 10.70 1.19 -8.33
CA ALA A 39 10.80 -0.01 -9.17
C ALA A 39 9.54 -0.91 -9.07
N ALA A 40 9.02 -1.12 -7.86
CA ALA A 40 7.80 -1.91 -7.67
C ALA A 40 6.58 -1.23 -8.30
N ALA A 41 6.39 0.07 -8.05
CA ALA A 41 5.27 0.81 -8.59
C ALA A 41 5.28 0.86 -10.12
N ILE A 42 6.44 1.17 -10.74
CA ILE A 42 6.58 1.19 -12.21
C ILE A 42 6.21 -0.18 -12.80
N SER A 43 6.73 -1.28 -12.23
CA SER A 43 6.42 -2.63 -12.73
C SER A 43 4.92 -2.95 -12.70
N PHE A 44 4.19 -2.48 -11.68
CA PHE A 44 2.74 -2.69 -11.61
C PHE A 44 1.96 -1.76 -12.53
N LEU A 45 2.38 -0.50 -12.65
CA LEU A 45 1.77 0.46 -13.58
C LEU A 45 1.91 0.00 -15.04
N GLU A 46 3.09 -0.53 -15.43
CA GLU A 46 3.34 -1.11 -16.75
C GLU A 46 2.46 -2.34 -17.03
N ASP A 47 2.14 -3.12 -16.00
CA ASP A 47 1.16 -4.22 -16.08
C ASP A 47 -0.30 -3.75 -15.92
N SER A 48 -0.54 -2.44 -16.07
CA SER A 48 -1.87 -1.81 -16.01
C SER A 48 -2.63 -2.05 -14.70
N ARG A 49 -1.91 -2.11 -13.57
CA ARG A 49 -2.49 -2.22 -12.23
C ARG A 49 -2.40 -0.89 -11.51
N GLU A 50 -3.44 -0.57 -10.75
CA GLU A 50 -3.44 0.63 -9.92
C GLU A 50 -2.54 0.41 -8.68
N VAL A 51 -1.71 1.40 -8.36
CA VAL A 51 -0.78 1.34 -7.24
C VAL A 51 -1.15 2.40 -6.21
N ILE A 52 -1.40 2.00 -4.97
CA ILE A 52 -1.64 2.90 -3.84
C ILE A 52 -0.39 2.97 -2.96
N GLY A 53 0.14 4.15 -2.69
CA GLY A 53 1.13 4.39 -1.65
C GLY A 53 0.49 4.90 -0.36
N PHE A 54 0.58 4.14 0.73
CA PHE A 54 0.07 4.58 2.05
C PHE A 54 1.10 5.42 2.80
N PHE A 55 0.66 6.58 3.29
CA PHE A 55 1.53 7.49 4.02
C PHE A 55 1.76 7.03 5.47
N HIS A 56 3.00 7.18 5.92
CA HIS A 56 3.41 6.98 7.31
C HIS A 56 3.15 5.56 7.84
N GLY A 57 3.49 4.55 7.04
CA GLY A 57 3.44 3.16 7.47
C GLY A 57 2.03 2.71 7.86
N TYR A 58 1.92 1.99 8.98
CA TYR A 58 0.63 1.50 9.49
C TYR A 58 -0.14 2.51 10.34
N SER A 59 0.37 3.73 10.55
CA SER A 59 -0.20 4.66 11.53
C SER A 59 -1.69 4.92 11.31
N ASN A 60 -2.10 5.26 10.08
CA ASN A 60 -3.52 5.51 9.79
C ASN A 60 -4.30 4.20 9.53
N LEU A 61 -3.63 3.16 9.07
CA LEU A 61 -4.26 1.86 8.77
C LEU A 61 -4.71 1.12 10.02
N GLN A 62 -3.90 1.14 11.08
CA GLN A 62 -4.19 0.45 12.34
C GLN A 62 -5.35 1.09 13.13
N ASP A 63 -5.63 2.38 12.86
CA ASP A 63 -6.69 3.16 13.48
C ASP A 63 -7.92 3.32 12.55
N TYR A 64 -7.93 2.62 11.40
CA TYR A 64 -9.00 2.72 10.42
C TYR A 64 -10.38 2.39 11.03
N HIS A 65 -11.34 3.24 10.73
CA HIS A 65 -12.76 2.98 10.98
C HIS A 65 -13.61 3.61 9.87
N PRO A 66 -14.61 2.89 9.31
CA PRO A 66 -15.36 3.32 8.13
C PRO A 66 -16.16 4.61 8.31
N VAL A 67 -16.38 5.04 9.56
CA VAL A 67 -17.11 6.27 9.91
C VAL A 67 -16.21 7.32 10.56
N THR A 68 -15.60 7.00 11.70
CA THR A 68 -14.84 7.95 12.54
C THR A 68 -13.40 8.19 12.09
N HIS A 69 -12.79 7.30 11.31
CA HIS A 69 -11.39 7.44 10.87
C HIS A 69 -11.19 6.84 9.47
N ARG A 70 -11.76 7.51 8.47
CA ARG A 70 -11.66 7.11 7.06
C ARG A 70 -10.32 7.50 6.47
N LEU A 71 -9.82 6.66 5.56
CA LEU A 71 -8.63 6.99 4.76
C LEU A 71 -9.03 7.92 3.63
N LEU A 72 -8.24 8.97 3.42
CA LEU A 72 -8.53 10.05 2.49
C LEU A 72 -7.36 10.18 1.50
N PRO A 73 -7.65 10.36 0.20
CA PRO A 73 -6.62 10.65 -0.80
C PRO A 73 -5.81 11.88 -0.41
N ASP A 74 -4.52 11.85 -0.69
CA ASP A 74 -3.52 12.89 -0.44
C ASP A 74 -3.28 13.27 1.03
N GLU A 75 -4.01 12.67 1.97
CA GLU A 75 -3.79 12.79 3.42
C GLU A 75 -3.26 11.50 4.02
N HIS A 76 -3.88 10.36 3.66
CA HIS A 76 -3.53 9.04 4.21
C HIS A 76 -2.89 8.13 3.16
N TYR A 77 -3.19 8.35 1.89
CA TYR A 77 -2.62 7.60 0.78
C TYR A 77 -2.62 8.42 -0.50
N ARG A 78 -1.82 7.99 -1.49
CA ARG A 78 -1.90 8.49 -2.86
C ARG A 78 -2.04 7.33 -3.84
N ILE A 79 -2.88 7.50 -4.85
CA ILE A 79 -2.86 6.63 -6.03
C ILE A 79 -1.71 7.12 -6.90
N PHE A 80 -0.69 6.29 -7.10
CA PHE A 80 0.46 6.67 -7.88
C PHE A 80 0.14 6.70 -9.37
N GLU A 81 0.59 7.77 -9.99
CA GLU A 81 0.78 7.88 -11.42
C GLU A 81 2.28 7.82 -11.75
N GLU A 82 2.64 7.65 -13.02
CA GLU A 82 4.05 7.59 -13.45
C GLU A 82 4.87 8.80 -12.95
N ARG A 83 4.26 9.99 -12.94
CA ARG A 83 4.91 11.23 -12.45
C ARG A 83 5.28 11.18 -10.97
N ASP A 84 4.60 10.39 -10.16
CA ASP A 84 4.84 10.30 -8.72
C ASP A 84 6.06 9.42 -8.39
N VAL A 85 6.44 8.53 -9.32
CA VAL A 85 7.47 7.50 -9.11
C VAL A 85 8.68 7.66 -10.02
N ASN A 86 8.57 8.50 -11.06
CA ASN A 86 9.70 8.84 -11.92
C ASN A 86 10.69 9.78 -11.21
N GLY A 87 11.97 9.42 -11.25
CA GLY A 87 13.05 10.25 -10.68
C GLY A 87 13.16 10.25 -9.15
N VAL A 88 12.21 9.66 -8.41
CA VAL A 88 12.23 9.67 -6.93
C VAL A 88 13.29 8.76 -6.31
N ARG A 89 13.93 7.89 -7.11
CA ARG A 89 14.96 6.93 -6.67
C ARG A 89 16.02 7.57 -5.77
N ASN A 90 16.46 8.78 -6.10
CA ASN A 90 17.51 9.51 -5.39
C ASN A 90 16.98 10.65 -4.51
N SER A 91 15.67 10.80 -4.38
CA SER A 91 15.06 11.83 -3.53
C SER A 91 15.36 11.58 -2.07
N ARG A 92 15.57 12.66 -1.32
CA ARG A 92 15.77 12.62 0.14
C ARG A 92 14.48 12.14 0.83
N GLY A 93 14.65 11.39 1.92
CA GLY A 93 13.53 10.87 2.68
C GLY A 93 12.85 9.70 1.98
N ILE A 94 11.61 9.41 2.36
CA ILE A 94 10.81 8.33 1.78
C ILE A 94 9.55 8.99 1.21
N VAL A 95 9.24 8.73 -0.06
CA VAL A 95 8.16 9.42 -0.80
C VAL A 95 6.78 9.25 -0.15
N ILE A 96 6.55 8.11 0.51
CA ILE A 96 5.35 7.82 1.31
C ILE A 96 5.59 7.94 2.82
N GLY A 97 6.72 8.50 3.23
CA GLY A 97 7.11 8.58 4.64
C GLY A 97 7.36 7.21 5.28
N THR A 98 7.58 7.21 6.59
CA THR A 98 7.73 6.01 7.41
C THR A 98 7.15 6.24 8.79
N ALA A 99 6.71 5.17 9.45
CA ALA A 99 6.38 5.17 10.86
C ALA A 99 6.74 3.82 11.49
N ARG A 100 6.85 3.80 12.83
CA ARG A 100 7.11 2.58 13.62
C ARG A 100 5.83 1.93 14.17
N ALA A 101 4.67 2.33 13.65
CA ALA A 101 3.40 1.71 14.00
C ALA A 101 3.46 0.21 13.72
N ASN A 102 3.07 -0.59 14.71
CA ASN A 102 3.09 -2.05 14.64
C ASN A 102 1.71 -2.57 15.09
N PRO A 103 0.80 -2.84 14.14
CA PRO A 103 -0.55 -3.33 14.46
C PRO A 103 -0.52 -4.71 15.14
N GLY A 104 0.56 -5.48 14.94
CA GLY A 104 0.76 -6.78 15.57
C GLY A 104 1.44 -6.73 16.94
N LYS A 105 1.70 -5.55 17.52
CA LYS A 105 2.48 -5.40 18.76
C LYS A 105 1.93 -6.22 19.94
N ARG A 106 0.62 -6.50 19.95
CA ARG A 106 -0.06 -7.25 21.02
C ARG A 106 -0.10 -8.77 20.78
N ILE A 107 0.43 -9.25 19.66
CA ILE A 107 0.48 -10.67 19.30
C ILE A 107 1.84 -11.23 19.68
N GLU A 108 1.87 -12.06 20.70
CA GLU A 108 3.10 -12.68 21.21
C GLU A 108 3.19 -14.15 20.82
N LYS A 109 2.05 -14.80 20.63
CA LYS A 109 1.92 -16.22 20.24
C LYS A 109 0.72 -16.46 19.33
N PRO A 110 0.68 -17.57 18.57
CA PRO A 110 -0.39 -17.84 17.61
C PRO A 110 -1.81 -17.80 18.19
N GLU A 111 -1.99 -18.21 19.44
CA GLU A 111 -3.31 -18.24 20.10
C GLU A 111 -3.91 -16.83 20.27
N ASP A 112 -3.06 -15.80 20.37
CA ASP A 112 -3.50 -14.41 20.51
C ASP A 112 -4.27 -13.92 19.28
N LEU A 113 -4.11 -14.57 18.12
CA LEU A 113 -4.88 -14.26 16.91
C LEU A 113 -6.36 -14.60 17.05
N SER A 114 -6.75 -15.37 18.07
CA SER A 114 -8.15 -15.66 18.40
C SER A 114 -8.79 -14.61 19.31
N ASP A 115 -8.00 -13.70 19.91
CA ASP A 115 -8.48 -12.63 20.79
C ASP A 115 -8.87 -11.38 19.97
N PRO A 116 -10.16 -10.99 19.96
CA PRO A 116 -10.61 -9.82 19.21
C PRO A 116 -9.95 -8.50 19.65
N ALA A 117 -9.64 -8.34 20.95
CA ALA A 117 -9.05 -7.11 21.47
C ALA A 117 -7.55 -6.99 21.15
N ARG A 118 -6.85 -8.12 21.04
CA ARG A 118 -5.44 -8.14 20.59
C ARG A 118 -5.33 -7.96 19.08
N THR A 119 -6.27 -8.51 18.33
CA THR A 119 -6.28 -8.44 16.85
C THR A 119 -6.96 -7.21 16.29
N GLU A 120 -7.57 -6.36 17.12
CA GLU A 120 -8.28 -5.15 16.67
C GLU A 120 -7.44 -4.30 15.69
N PRO A 121 -6.18 -3.91 15.97
CA PRO A 121 -5.41 -3.10 15.01
C PRO A 121 -5.10 -3.85 13.71
N LEU A 122 -4.86 -5.17 13.77
CA LEU A 122 -4.68 -6.00 12.57
C LEU A 122 -5.95 -6.07 11.73
N ARG A 123 -7.11 -6.19 12.39
CA ARG A 123 -8.43 -6.21 11.77
C ARG A 123 -8.73 -4.85 11.13
N ASN A 124 -8.37 -3.75 11.76
CA ASN A 124 -8.54 -2.41 11.19
C ASN A 124 -7.73 -2.27 9.89
N VAL A 125 -6.46 -2.70 9.90
CA VAL A 125 -5.62 -2.73 8.67
C VAL A 125 -6.26 -3.60 7.60
N TYR A 126 -6.76 -4.79 7.96
CA TYR A 126 -7.42 -5.68 7.00
C TYR A 126 -8.66 -5.03 6.39
N ASN A 127 -9.53 -4.45 7.22
CA ASN A 127 -10.77 -3.80 6.79
C ASN A 127 -10.51 -2.56 5.94
N ALA A 128 -9.38 -1.88 6.13
CA ALA A 128 -8.99 -0.73 5.30
C ALA A 128 -8.70 -1.10 3.83
N LEU A 129 -8.48 -2.38 3.54
CA LEU A 129 -8.08 -2.88 2.22
C LEU A 129 -9.25 -3.51 1.42
N VAL A 130 -10.42 -3.66 2.04
CA VAL A 130 -11.60 -4.35 1.47
C VAL A 130 -12.64 -3.35 0.97
#